data_AF-A0A2M8PC58-F1
#
_entry.id   AF-A0A2M8PC58-F1
#
_cell.length_a   1.000
_cell.length_b   1.000
_cell.length_c   1.000
_cell.angle_alpha   90.00
_cell.angle_beta   90.00
_cell.angle_gamma   90.00
#
_symmetry.space_group_name_H-M   'P 1'
#
loop_
_entity.id
_entity.type
_entity.pdbx_description
1 polymer ?
#
loop_
_entity_poly.entity_id
_entity_poly.type
_entity_poly.pdbx_seq_one_letter_code
_entity_poly.pdbx_strand_id
1 'polypeptide(L)'
;MRGALLRRGLGSALSLGAEAAAAATAKQLHQRFKVQPPLTVYVRGSHVSVRVQRAAADSVILDADLHAHFGWEFVTDQDDAGVYIVARRKPLVGALSWATLSLTVPFYAHLALHLTPGSLHLA
;
A
#
# COMPACT_ATOMS: atom_id res chain seq x y z
N MET A 1 1.09 -44.02 -2.10
CA MET A 1 -0.02 -43.08 -2.40
C MET A 1 -0.59 -42.33 -1.18
N ARG A 2 -0.53 -42.84 0.07
CA ARG A 2 -1.11 -42.16 1.26
C ARG A 2 -0.46 -40.82 1.69
N GLY A 3 0.84 -40.63 1.48
CA GLY A 3 1.55 -39.41 1.91
C GLY A 3 1.26 -38.15 1.07
N ALA A 4 0.86 -38.30 -0.19
CA ALA A 4 0.59 -37.17 -1.08
C ALA A 4 -0.77 -36.50 -0.79
N LEU A 5 -1.77 -37.28 -0.39
CA LEU A 5 -3.11 -36.78 -0.03
C LEU A 5 -3.09 -36.02 1.30
N LEU A 6 -2.33 -36.51 2.30
CA LEU A 6 -2.15 -35.82 3.58
C LEU A 6 -1.45 -34.46 3.42
N ARG A 7 -0.39 -34.39 2.59
CA ARG A 7 0.31 -33.12 2.30
C ARG A 7 -0.56 -32.12 1.56
N ARG A 8 -1.41 -32.59 0.62
CA ARG A 8 -2.37 -31.71 -0.08
C ARG A 8 -3.46 -31.17 0.85
N GLY A 9 -4.04 -32.02 1.71
CA GLY A 9 -5.09 -31.60 2.65
C GLY A 9 -4.61 -30.60 3.71
N LEU A 10 -3.37 -30.75 4.19
CA LEU A 10 -2.72 -29.77 5.07
C LEU A 10 -2.44 -28.43 4.37
N GLY A 11 -1.96 -28.47 3.12
CA GLY A 11 -1.73 -27.26 2.33
C GLY A 11 -3.01 -26.46 2.07
N SER A 12 -4.12 -27.13 1.73
CA SER A 12 -5.40 -26.47 1.47
C SER A 12 -6.07 -25.91 2.72
N ALA A 13 -5.94 -26.58 3.87
CA ALA A 13 -6.50 -26.08 5.13
C ALA A 13 -5.73 -24.83 5.64
N LEU A 14 -4.41 -24.83 5.50
CA LEU A 14 -3.56 -23.67 5.85
C LEU A 14 -3.82 -22.46 4.94
N SER A 15 -4.03 -22.67 3.64
CA SER A 15 -4.33 -21.58 2.71
C SER A 15 -5.68 -20.92 3.01
N LEU A 16 -6.72 -21.71 3.29
CA LEU A 16 -8.05 -21.20 3.64
C LEU A 16 -8.04 -20.42 4.96
N GLY A 17 -7.30 -20.91 5.97
CA GLY A 17 -7.13 -20.18 7.23
C GLY A 17 -6.38 -18.86 7.06
N ALA A 18 -5.34 -18.83 6.23
CA ALA A 18 -4.59 -17.62 5.93
C ALA A 18 -5.42 -16.59 5.14
N GLU A 19 -6.23 -17.03 4.17
CA GLU A 19 -7.16 -16.17 3.42
C GLU A 19 -8.23 -15.54 4.32
N ALA A 20 -8.83 -16.33 5.23
CA ALA A 20 -9.81 -15.83 6.18
C ALA A 20 -9.21 -14.81 7.16
N ALA A 21 -7.99 -15.07 7.67
CA ALA A 21 -7.28 -14.12 8.54
C ALA A 21 -6.83 -12.85 7.80
N ALA A 22 -6.42 -12.98 6.55
CA ALA A 22 -6.08 -11.85 5.68
C ALA A 22 -7.30 -10.95 5.40
N ALA A 23 -8.46 -11.56 5.10
CA ALA A 23 -9.71 -10.85 4.89
C ALA A 23 -10.21 -10.13 6.16
N ALA A 24 -9.99 -10.72 7.34
CA ALA A 24 -10.42 -10.15 8.61
C ALA A 24 -9.54 -8.97 9.11
N THR A 25 -8.40 -8.69 8.45
CA THR A 25 -7.40 -7.74 8.97
C THR A 25 -7.09 -6.61 7.98
N ALA A 26 -8.13 -5.90 7.53
CA ALA A 26 -7.97 -4.64 6.82
C ALA A 26 -7.63 -3.50 7.79
N LYS A 27 -6.74 -2.59 7.39
CA LYS A 27 -6.44 -1.35 8.11
C LYS A 27 -6.55 -0.18 7.16
N GLN A 28 -7.36 0.81 7.54
CA GLN A 28 -7.45 2.08 6.85
C GLN A 28 -6.62 3.12 7.59
N LEU A 29 -5.85 3.92 6.86
CA LEU A 29 -5.09 5.05 7.39
C LEU A 29 -5.41 6.30 6.59
N HIS A 30 -5.74 7.37 7.30
CA HIS A 30 -5.92 8.70 6.72
C HIS A 30 -4.84 9.63 7.28
N GLN A 31 -4.05 10.25 6.41
CA GLN A 31 -3.01 11.20 6.80
C GLN A 31 -3.08 12.45 5.94
N ARG A 32 -2.84 13.61 6.56
CA ARG A 32 -2.76 14.91 5.89
C ARG A 32 -1.43 15.56 6.20
N PHE A 33 -0.73 15.95 5.15
CA PHE A 33 0.58 16.61 5.19
C PHE A 33 0.40 18.04 4.72
N LYS A 34 0.64 19.04 5.57
CA LYS A 34 0.62 20.46 5.16
C LYS A 34 1.87 20.74 4.36
N VAL A 35 1.76 21.36 3.19
CA VAL A 35 2.87 21.48 2.24
C VAL A 35 2.91 22.85 1.56
N GLN A 36 4.09 23.23 1.10
CA GLN A 36 4.33 24.45 0.33
C GLN A 36 5.19 24.16 -0.90
N PRO A 37 5.12 24.98 -1.96
CA PRO A 37 6.01 24.84 -3.11
C PRO A 37 7.46 25.22 -2.76
N PRO A 38 8.47 24.59 -3.39
CA PRO A 38 8.38 23.39 -4.23
C PRO A 38 8.21 22.12 -3.40
N LEU A 39 7.52 21.11 -3.94
CA LEU A 39 7.24 19.86 -3.23
C LEU A 39 7.41 18.64 -4.15
N THR A 40 7.98 17.56 -3.62
CA THR A 40 7.89 16.23 -4.23
C THR A 40 7.10 15.28 -3.35
N VAL A 41 6.15 14.55 -3.94
CA VAL A 41 5.53 13.38 -3.31
C VAL A 41 6.20 12.13 -3.87
N TYR A 42 6.94 11.44 -3.02
CA TYR A 42 7.61 10.20 -3.34
C TYR A 42 6.84 9.00 -2.80
N VAL A 43 6.57 8.03 -3.67
CA VAL A 43 5.89 6.79 -3.30
C VAL A 43 6.74 5.60 -3.70
N ARG A 44 7.10 4.76 -2.73
CA ARG A 44 7.70 3.45 -2.95
C ARG A 44 6.74 2.35 -2.54
N GLY A 45 6.29 1.57 -3.50
CA GLY A 45 5.27 0.55 -3.32
C GLY A 45 5.69 -0.81 -3.88
N SER A 46 5.27 -1.89 -3.23
CA SER A 46 5.30 -3.24 -3.82
C SER A 46 3.94 -3.89 -3.67
N HIS A 47 3.40 -4.41 -4.77
CA HIS A 47 2.03 -4.94 -4.89
C HIS A 47 0.95 -3.95 -4.46
N VAL A 48 1.11 -2.69 -4.86
CA VAL A 48 0.16 -1.61 -4.53
C VAL A 48 -0.53 -1.05 -5.77
N SER A 49 -1.76 -0.60 -5.60
CA SER A 49 -2.45 0.26 -6.56
C SER A 49 -2.42 1.69 -6.03
N VAL A 50 -1.81 2.61 -6.77
CA VAL A 50 -1.77 4.03 -6.43
C VAL A 50 -2.77 4.79 -7.29
N ARG A 51 -3.67 5.53 -6.66
CA ARG A 51 -4.60 6.45 -7.32
C ARG A 51 -4.17 7.87 -6.98
N VAL A 52 -3.97 8.70 -7.99
CA VAL A 52 -3.59 10.10 -7.78
C VAL A 52 -4.64 11.00 -8.41
N GLN A 53 -5.17 11.91 -7.59
CA GLN A 53 -5.99 13.02 -8.01
C GLN A 53 -5.27 14.33 -7.71
N ARG A 54 -5.27 15.23 -8.69
CA ARG A 54 -4.73 16.58 -8.51
C ARG A 54 -5.81 17.55 -8.03
N ALA A 55 -5.45 18.45 -7.11
CA ALA A 55 -6.37 19.47 -6.60
C ALA A 55 -5.67 20.80 -6.29
N ALA A 56 -6.45 21.89 -6.22
CA ALA A 56 -6.00 23.16 -5.65
C ALA A 56 -6.04 23.06 -4.12
N ALA A 57 -5.01 22.44 -3.54
CA ALA A 57 -4.89 22.19 -2.11
C ALA A 57 -3.54 22.68 -1.57
N ASP A 58 -3.51 23.01 -0.29
CA ASP A 58 -2.31 23.33 0.52
C ASP A 58 -1.77 22.11 1.28
N SER A 59 -2.34 20.93 1.01
CA SER A 59 -1.99 19.68 1.67
C SER A 59 -1.95 18.51 0.70
N VAL A 60 -1.12 17.53 1.03
CA VAL A 60 -1.19 16.18 0.45
C VAL A 60 -2.06 15.35 1.38
N ILE A 61 -3.05 14.66 0.82
CA ILE A 61 -3.93 13.75 1.56
C ILE A 61 -3.64 12.33 1.08
N LEU A 62 -3.45 11.42 2.03
CA LEU A 62 -3.22 10.01 1.81
C LEU A 62 -4.32 9.21 2.52
N ASP A 63 -5.06 8.44 1.73
CA ASP A 63 -5.95 7.38 2.17
C ASP A 63 -5.33 6.03 1.77
N ALA A 64 -4.95 5.23 2.76
CA ALA A 64 -4.34 3.92 2.55
C ALA A 64 -5.25 2.81 3.06
N ASP A 65 -5.65 1.91 2.17
CA ASP A 65 -6.37 0.68 2.48
C ASP A 65 -5.39 -0.50 2.42
N LEU A 66 -5.00 -1.02 3.58
CA LEU A 66 -4.04 -2.11 3.72
C LEU A 66 -4.79 -3.42 4.03
N HIS A 67 -4.90 -4.31 3.05
CA HIS A 67 -5.47 -5.64 3.26
C HIS A 67 -4.41 -6.59 3.81
N ALA A 68 -4.80 -7.39 4.80
CA ALA A 68 -3.88 -8.19 5.61
C ALA A 68 -2.75 -7.32 6.19
N HIS A 69 -3.10 -6.28 6.96
CA HIS A 69 -2.19 -5.21 7.39
C HIS A 69 -0.91 -5.72 8.09
N PHE A 70 -0.97 -6.87 8.76
CA PHE A 70 0.17 -7.52 9.41
C PHE A 70 1.29 -7.88 8.41
N GLY A 71 0.94 -8.05 7.14
CA GLY A 71 1.85 -8.28 6.03
C GLY A 71 2.50 -7.03 5.46
N TRP A 72 2.27 -5.84 6.04
CA TRP A 72 2.81 -4.58 5.53
C TRP A 72 3.86 -3.98 6.47
N GLU A 73 4.89 -3.43 5.85
CA GLU A 73 5.70 -2.34 6.37
C GLU A 73 5.19 -1.07 5.70
N PHE A 74 4.51 -0.23 6.48
CA PHE A 74 3.94 1.03 6.02
C PHE A 74 4.53 2.17 6.84
N VAL A 75 5.23 3.07 6.16
CA VAL A 75 5.90 4.22 6.76
C VAL A 75 5.58 5.44 5.94
N THR A 76 5.30 6.53 6.63
CA THR A 76 5.15 7.85 6.04
C THR A 76 6.00 8.84 6.79
N ASP A 77 6.57 9.79 6.05
CA ASP A 77 7.41 10.84 6.59
C ASP A 77 7.27 12.12 5.76
N GLN A 78 7.66 13.24 6.36
CA GLN A 78 7.64 14.55 5.72
C GLN A 78 8.84 15.38 6.18
N ASP A 79 9.51 16.02 5.22
CA ASP A 79 10.54 17.03 5.47
C ASP A 79 10.30 18.28 4.59
N ASP A 80 11.32 19.15 4.52
CA ASP A 80 11.27 20.38 3.73
C ASP A 80 11.24 20.14 2.21
N ALA A 81 11.68 18.97 1.74
CA ALA A 81 11.75 18.63 0.33
C ALA A 81 10.50 17.87 -0.16
N GLY A 82 9.80 17.16 0.72
CA GLY A 82 8.72 16.31 0.27
C GLY A 82 7.93 15.53 1.31
N VAL A 83 6.98 14.76 0.76
CA VAL A 83 6.23 13.73 1.47
C VAL A 83 6.67 12.37 0.94
N TYR A 84 7.03 11.47 1.85
CA TYR A 84 7.54 10.15 1.54
C TYR A 84 6.57 9.09 2.02
N ILE A 85 6.18 8.20 1.11
CA ILE A 85 5.21 7.14 1.39
C ILE A 85 5.83 5.81 0.97
N VAL A 86 6.05 4.94 1.94
CA VAL A 86 6.64 3.62 1.72
C VAL A 86 5.65 2.55 2.15
N ALA A 87 5.21 1.73 1.20
CA ALA A 87 4.36 0.57 1.42
C ALA A 87 5.02 -0.67 0.84
N ARG A 88 5.61 -1.49 1.70
CA ARG A 88 6.28 -2.73 1.31
C ARG A 88 5.62 -3.92 1.97
N ARG A 89 5.50 -5.00 1.22
CA ARG A 89 5.00 -6.26 1.76
C ARG A 89 6.13 -7.00 2.48
N LYS A 90 5.85 -7.50 3.68
CA LYS A 90 6.76 -8.36 4.44
C LYS A 90 6.82 -9.75 3.80
N PRO A 91 7.99 -10.42 3.76
CA PRO A 91 8.15 -11.73 3.12
C PRO A 91 7.31 -12.85 3.76
N LEU A 92 6.95 -12.70 5.03
CA LEU A 92 6.31 -13.73 5.86
C LEU A 92 4.83 -14.01 5.51
N VAL A 93 4.19 -13.15 4.71
CA VAL A 93 2.77 -13.25 4.39
C VAL A 93 2.64 -13.42 2.89
N GLY A 94 2.22 -14.61 2.46
CA GLY A 94 2.04 -15.02 1.06
C GLY A 94 1.08 -14.13 0.25
N ALA A 95 0.87 -14.48 -1.03
CA ALA A 95 0.35 -13.66 -2.16
C ALA A 95 -0.98 -12.87 -1.99
N LEU A 96 -1.52 -12.79 -0.78
CA LEU A 96 -2.86 -12.32 -0.44
C LEU A 96 -2.90 -10.86 0.04
N SER A 97 -1.77 -10.28 0.45
CA SER A 97 -1.71 -8.87 0.87
C SER A 97 -1.60 -7.95 -0.35
N TRP A 98 -2.57 -7.05 -0.49
CA TRP A 98 -2.57 -5.94 -1.45
C TRP A 98 -2.90 -4.62 -0.73
N ALA A 99 -2.54 -3.49 -1.33
CA ALA A 99 -2.86 -2.18 -0.78
C ALA A 99 -3.30 -1.20 -1.87
N THR A 100 -4.27 -0.35 -1.54
CA THR A 100 -4.64 0.81 -2.35
C THR A 100 -4.20 2.07 -1.63
N LEU A 101 -3.49 2.94 -2.35
CA LEU A 101 -3.07 4.25 -1.88
C LEU A 101 -3.78 5.31 -2.72
N SER A 102 -4.71 6.04 -2.14
CA SER A 102 -5.37 7.17 -2.79
C SER A 102 -4.74 8.47 -2.32
N LEU A 103 -4.25 9.25 -3.27
CA LEU A 103 -3.50 10.48 -3.04
C LEU A 103 -4.24 11.66 -3.65
N THR A 104 -4.58 12.65 -2.82
CA THR A 104 -4.90 14.00 -3.31
C THR A 104 -3.66 14.87 -3.21
N VAL A 105 -3.18 15.37 -4.33
CA VAL A 105 -1.89 16.06 -4.43
C VAL A 105 -2.07 17.47 -5.03
N PRO A 106 -1.43 18.52 -4.47
CA PRO A 106 -1.46 19.85 -5.05
C PRO A 106 -1.00 19.88 -6.52
N PHE A 107 -1.55 20.80 -7.33
CA PHE A 107 -1.17 20.94 -8.74
C PHE A 107 0.33 21.21 -8.96
N TYR A 108 0.98 21.93 -8.05
CA TYR A 108 2.39 22.30 -8.16
C TYR A 108 3.36 21.17 -7.82
N ALA A 109 2.90 20.10 -7.17
CA ALA A 109 3.81 19.09 -6.64
C ALA A 109 4.34 18.16 -7.73
N HIS A 110 5.60 17.75 -7.62
CA HIS A 110 6.16 16.68 -8.44
C HIS A 110 5.79 15.31 -7.87
N LEU A 111 5.66 14.31 -8.74
CA LEU A 111 5.38 12.93 -8.36
C LEU A 111 6.57 12.05 -8.75
N ALA A 112 7.10 11.30 -7.78
CA ALA A 112 8.14 10.30 -8.03
C ALA A 112 7.65 8.94 -7.51
N LEU A 113 7.46 7.99 -8.43
CA LEU A 113 6.82 6.70 -8.14
C LEU A 113 7.80 5.56 -8.42
N HIS A 114 8.03 4.72 -7.42
CA HIS A 114 8.79 3.48 -7.54
C HIS A 114 7.91 2.30 -7.12
N LEU A 115 7.23 1.69 -8.10
CA LEU A 115 6.25 0.62 -7.88
C LEU A 115 6.78 -0.72 -8.41
N THR A 116 6.91 -1.73 -7.56
CA THR A 116 7.55 -3.02 -7.91
C THR A 116 6.93 -4.24 -7.19
N PRO A 117 6.09 -5.05 -7.86
CA PRO A 117 5.17 -4.64 -8.93
C PRO A 117 4.14 -3.62 -8.41
N GLY A 118 3.40 -2.95 -9.27
CA GLY A 118 2.29 -2.08 -8.86
C GLY A 118 1.65 -1.35 -10.03
N SER A 119 0.53 -0.66 -9.77
CA SER A 119 -0.17 0.14 -10.78
C SER A 119 -0.33 1.58 -10.33
N LEU A 120 -0.42 2.47 -11.32
CA LEU A 120 -0.77 3.88 -11.14
C LEU A 120 -2.06 4.16 -11.92
N HIS A 121 -2.99 4.86 -11.28
CA HIS A 121 -4.19 5.40 -11.88
C HIS A 121 -4.22 6.92 -11.65
N LEU A 122 -4.34 7.69 -12.73
CA LEU A 122 -4.50 9.14 -12.69
C LEU A 122 -5.97 9.47 -12.90
N ALA A 123 -6.55 10.27 -12.01
CA ALA A 123 -7.92 10.77 -12.10
C ALA A 123 -7.96 12.17 -12.75
#